data_AF-A0A2V1NNK9-F1
#
_entry.id   AF-A0A2V1NNK9-F1
#
_cell.length_a   1.000
_cell.length_b   1.000
_cell.length_c   1.000
_cell.angle_alpha   90.00
_cell.angle_beta   90.00
_cell.angle_gamma   90.00
#
_symmetry.space_group_name_H-M   'P 1'
#
loop_
_entity.id
_entity.type
_entity.pdbx_description
1 polymer ?
#
loop_
_entity_poly.entity_id
_entity_poly.type
_entity_poly.pdbx_seq_one_letter_code
_entity_poly.pdbx_strand_id
1 'polypeptide(L)'
;MDGRLGDLGEFCWMDIKTRDPRGTAARLSAEFGWEVEGRRVGVRGRAVGGVSDLADPVYPAGTPEHVAYYIAVERVEELVGAAVAGGGRVVVEPFALGGRGRIATLVDPVGAAFSLWEGAEGWGPVEAGVGVPVGMVLGCGRPEEARLFYRDVLGVPLRCAEFRREDVAVPRWEAVVRGVGGDVRFPGG
;
A
#
# COMPACT_ATOMS: atom_id res chain seq x y z
N MET A 1 -1.60 -21.98 14.72
CA MET A 1 -2.50 -21.29 13.77
C MET A 1 -1.91 -19.92 13.59
N ASP A 2 -1.11 -19.77 12.53
CA ASP A 2 -0.27 -18.59 12.33
C ASP A 2 -1.18 -17.44 11.88
N GLY A 3 -1.44 -16.52 12.81
CA GLY A 3 -2.42 -15.44 12.69
C GLY A 3 -2.02 -14.33 11.72
N ARG A 4 -1.31 -14.64 10.63
CA ARG A 4 -0.90 -13.68 9.60
C ARG A 4 -2.01 -13.51 8.57
N LEU A 5 -2.51 -12.29 8.43
CA LEU A 5 -3.49 -11.93 7.44
C LEU A 5 -2.78 -11.36 6.20
N GLY A 6 -2.68 -12.15 5.13
CA GLY A 6 -2.11 -11.75 3.83
C GLY A 6 -1.12 -12.75 3.26
N ASP A 7 -0.97 -12.74 1.94
CA ASP A 7 0.05 -13.54 1.26
C ASP A 7 1.38 -12.79 1.31
N LEU A 8 2.47 -13.50 1.62
CA LEU A 8 3.81 -12.88 1.57
C LEU A 8 4.12 -12.46 0.14
N GLY A 9 4.78 -11.32 0.02
CA GLY A 9 5.10 -10.75 -1.28
C GLY A 9 3.86 -10.26 -2.02
N GLU A 10 2.81 -9.83 -1.30
CA GLU A 10 1.64 -9.17 -1.87
C GLU A 10 1.22 -7.95 -1.04
N PHE A 11 0.49 -7.04 -1.68
CA PHE A 11 -0.11 -5.90 -0.99
C PHE A 11 -1.16 -6.37 0.02
N CYS A 12 -1.10 -5.80 1.22
CA CYS A 12 -1.85 -6.27 2.38
C CYS A 12 -2.51 -5.17 3.21
N TRP A 13 -2.21 -3.90 2.92
CA TRP A 13 -2.77 -2.76 3.63
C TRP A 13 -2.63 -1.46 2.83
N MET A 14 -3.59 -0.56 2.98
CA MET A 14 -3.47 0.83 2.53
C MET A 14 -3.68 1.78 3.71
N ASP A 15 -2.87 2.84 3.79
CA ASP A 15 -3.05 3.89 4.78
C ASP A 15 -3.16 5.24 4.08
N ILE A 16 -4.34 5.82 4.15
CA ILE A 16 -4.70 7.07 3.50
C ILE A 16 -4.27 8.21 4.42
N LYS A 17 -3.21 8.91 4.03
CA LYS A 17 -2.65 10.04 4.76
C LYS A 17 -3.34 11.33 4.29
N THR A 18 -4.10 11.95 5.17
CA THR A 18 -4.92 13.15 4.86
C THR A 18 -4.89 14.16 6.00
N ARG A 19 -5.22 15.41 5.71
CA ARG A 19 -5.50 16.48 6.69
C ARG A 19 -6.98 16.63 7.01
N ASP A 20 -7.84 15.93 6.30
CA ASP A 20 -9.28 15.86 6.58
C ASP A 20 -9.74 14.40 6.70
N PRO A 21 -9.47 13.75 7.85
CA PRO A 21 -9.92 12.37 8.08
C PRO A 21 -11.44 12.20 7.96
N ARG A 22 -12.22 13.22 8.34
CA ARG A 22 -13.70 13.15 8.32
C ARG A 22 -14.23 13.26 6.89
N GLY A 23 -13.75 14.22 6.11
CA GLY A 23 -14.11 14.35 4.70
C GLY A 23 -13.65 13.16 3.88
N THR A 24 -12.43 12.65 4.15
CA THR A 24 -11.93 11.42 3.53
C THR A 24 -12.83 10.23 3.85
N ALA A 25 -13.22 10.03 5.11
CA ALA A 25 -14.14 8.97 5.49
C ALA A 25 -15.48 9.06 4.74
N ALA A 26 -16.08 10.26 4.70
CA ALA A 26 -17.34 10.50 3.98
C ALA A 26 -17.21 10.19 2.49
N ARG A 27 -16.10 10.57 1.84
CA ARG A 27 -15.84 10.29 0.43
C ARG A 27 -15.70 8.79 0.16
N LEU A 28 -14.91 8.08 0.96
CA LEU A 28 -14.73 6.63 0.81
C LEU A 28 -16.04 5.86 0.95
N SER A 29 -16.89 6.27 1.90
CA SER A 29 -18.23 5.69 2.04
C SER A 29 -19.14 6.03 0.85
N ALA A 30 -19.13 7.27 0.36
CA ALA A 30 -20.00 7.71 -0.73
C ALA A 30 -19.62 7.10 -2.09
N GLU A 31 -18.32 7.04 -2.41
CA GLU A 31 -17.83 6.63 -3.73
C GLU A 31 -17.62 5.11 -3.83
N PHE A 32 -17.12 4.49 -2.76
CA PHE A 32 -16.71 3.08 -2.79
C PHE A 32 -17.55 2.19 -1.86
N GLY A 33 -18.45 2.77 -1.05
CA GLY A 33 -19.22 2.02 -0.06
C GLY A 33 -18.36 1.48 1.09
N TRP A 34 -17.18 2.06 1.30
CA TRP A 34 -16.26 1.61 2.34
C TRP A 34 -16.72 2.09 3.73
N GLU A 35 -16.58 1.20 4.71
CA GLU A 35 -16.89 1.41 6.11
C GLU A 35 -15.69 2.11 6.77
N VAL A 36 -15.88 3.27 7.40
CA VAL A 36 -14.79 3.95 8.12
C VAL A 36 -15.17 4.13 9.58
N GLU A 37 -14.49 3.41 10.45
CA GLU A 37 -14.71 3.42 11.89
C GLU A 37 -13.44 3.91 12.62
N GLY A 38 -13.51 5.14 13.13
CA GLY A 38 -12.35 5.82 13.69
C GLY A 38 -11.28 6.02 12.61
N ARG A 39 -10.14 5.32 12.76
CA ARG A 39 -9.04 5.32 11.77
C ARG A 39 -9.04 4.08 10.87
N ARG A 40 -9.95 3.14 11.05
CA ARG A 40 -9.97 1.88 10.29
C ARG A 40 -10.89 2.03 9.09
N VAL A 41 -10.40 1.60 7.93
CA VAL A 41 -11.17 1.47 6.68
C VAL A 41 -11.46 0.00 6.47
N GLY A 42 -12.72 -0.32 6.20
CA GLY A 42 -13.20 -1.66 5.94
C GLY A 42 -14.10 -1.74 4.71
N VAL A 43 -14.22 -2.95 4.18
CA VAL A 43 -15.10 -3.28 3.06
C VAL A 43 -15.82 -4.57 3.42
N ARG A 44 -17.14 -4.49 3.55
CA ARG A 44 -18.00 -5.65 3.89
C ARG A 44 -17.55 -6.30 5.20
N GLY A 45 -17.30 -5.50 6.23
CA GLY A 45 -16.85 -5.95 7.55
C GLY A 45 -15.39 -6.42 7.64
N ARG A 46 -14.57 -6.23 6.59
CA ARG A 46 -13.14 -6.58 6.62
C ARG A 46 -12.25 -5.35 6.54
N ALA A 47 -11.25 -5.25 7.41
CA ALA A 47 -10.31 -4.14 7.37
C ALA A 47 -9.45 -4.20 6.10
N VAL A 48 -9.51 -3.15 5.29
CA VAL A 48 -8.67 -2.98 4.09
C VAL A 48 -7.62 -1.89 4.28
N GLY A 49 -7.71 -1.10 5.33
CA GLY A 49 -6.79 0.00 5.48
C GLY A 49 -7.05 0.86 6.68
N GLY A 50 -6.41 2.02 6.66
CA GLY A 50 -6.64 3.07 7.63
C GLY A 50 -6.69 4.45 7.01
N VAL A 51 -7.14 5.40 7.82
CA VAL A 51 -7.02 6.83 7.59
C VAL A 51 -6.14 7.40 8.70
N SER A 52 -5.04 8.03 8.30
CA SER A 52 -4.11 8.71 9.18
C SER A 52 -4.19 10.20 9.00
N ASP A 53 -4.23 10.91 10.13
CA ASP A 53 -4.24 12.37 10.16
C ASP A 53 -2.80 12.91 10.08
N LEU A 54 -2.49 13.61 9.00
CA LEU A 54 -1.20 14.28 8.78
C LEU A 54 -0.99 15.50 9.69
N ALA A 55 -2.01 15.93 10.45
CA ALA A 55 -1.85 16.90 11.52
C ALA A 55 -1.21 16.30 12.79
N ASP A 56 -1.14 14.97 12.91
CA ASP A 56 -0.47 14.30 14.02
C ASP A 56 1.04 14.61 13.99
N PRO A 57 1.65 15.05 15.12
CA PRO A 57 3.05 15.45 15.18
C PRO A 57 4.05 14.32 14.90
N VAL A 58 3.59 13.07 14.84
CA VAL A 58 4.42 11.95 14.37
C VAL A 58 4.83 12.12 12.90
N TYR A 59 4.07 12.88 12.10
CA TYR A 59 4.38 13.14 10.71
C TYR A 59 5.21 14.42 10.55
N PRO A 60 6.24 14.42 9.70
CA PRO A 60 6.97 15.64 9.37
C PRO A 60 6.06 16.74 8.84
N ALA A 61 6.34 17.98 9.24
CA ALA A 61 5.62 19.14 8.71
C ALA A 61 5.79 19.22 7.18
N GLY A 62 4.69 19.44 6.47
CA GLY A 62 4.68 19.55 5.01
C GLY A 62 4.61 18.21 4.26
N THR A 63 4.49 17.05 4.92
CA THR A 63 4.22 15.78 4.23
C THR A 63 2.94 15.91 3.36
N PRO A 64 3.00 15.62 2.06
CA PRO A 64 1.82 15.72 1.18
C PRO A 64 0.79 14.65 1.52
N GLU A 65 -0.47 14.89 1.17
CA GLU A 65 -1.49 13.83 1.22
C GLU A 65 -1.14 12.75 0.20
N HIS A 66 -1.28 11.49 0.60
CA HIS A 66 -0.93 10.33 -0.22
C HIS A 66 -1.54 9.05 0.37
N VAL A 67 -1.42 7.95 -0.36
CA VAL A 67 -1.73 6.62 0.16
C VAL A 67 -0.45 5.82 0.26
N ALA A 68 -0.16 5.31 1.46
CA ALA A 68 0.91 4.36 1.68
C ALA A 68 0.35 2.95 1.49
N TYR A 69 0.91 2.21 0.53
CA TYR A 69 0.57 0.80 0.31
C TYR A 69 1.65 -0.10 0.88
N TYR A 70 1.23 -1.14 1.60
CA TYR A 70 2.12 -2.04 2.33
C TYR A 70 2.12 -3.43 1.71
N ILE A 71 3.32 -3.96 1.50
CA ILE A 71 3.55 -5.34 1.06
C ILE A 71 3.87 -6.19 2.30
N ALA A 72 3.15 -7.30 2.47
CA ALA A 72 3.39 -8.22 3.58
C ALA A 72 4.69 -9.00 3.37
N VAL A 73 5.54 -9.00 4.38
CA VAL A 73 6.86 -9.66 4.35
C VAL A 73 7.18 -10.31 5.68
N GLU A 74 8.12 -11.26 5.69
CA GLU A 74 8.53 -11.92 6.92
C GLU A 74 9.61 -11.14 7.69
N ARG A 75 10.46 -10.40 6.99
CA ARG A 75 11.67 -9.79 7.54
C ARG A 75 11.93 -8.44 6.88
N VAL A 76 11.42 -7.36 7.46
CA VAL A 76 11.53 -6.01 6.87
C VAL A 76 12.99 -5.58 6.73
N GLU A 77 13.81 -5.79 7.75
CA GLU A 77 15.21 -5.30 7.74
C GLU A 77 16.04 -5.94 6.62
N GLU A 78 15.89 -7.24 6.40
CA GLU A 78 16.59 -7.96 5.33
C GLU A 78 16.17 -7.45 3.95
N LEU A 79 14.86 -7.24 3.74
CA LEU A 79 14.32 -6.77 2.48
C LEU A 79 14.61 -5.29 2.21
N VAL A 80 14.79 -4.47 3.26
CA VAL A 80 15.32 -3.12 3.09
C VAL A 80 16.74 -3.18 2.53
N GLY A 81 17.60 -4.05 3.07
CA GLY A 81 18.95 -4.26 2.54
C GLY A 81 18.94 -4.69 1.07
N ALA A 82 18.08 -5.66 0.72
CA ALA A 82 17.92 -6.11 -0.66
C ALA A 82 17.41 -5.01 -1.59
N ALA A 83 16.43 -4.22 -1.14
CA ALA A 83 15.87 -3.10 -1.90
C ALA A 83 16.91 -2.01 -2.16
N VAL A 84 17.72 -1.64 -1.16
CA VAL A 84 18.81 -0.68 -1.36
C VAL A 84 19.85 -1.21 -2.34
N ALA A 85 20.24 -2.48 -2.22
CA ALA A 85 21.16 -3.12 -3.17
C ALA A 85 20.60 -3.15 -4.61
N GLY A 86 19.27 -3.25 -4.77
CA GLY A 86 18.56 -3.19 -6.04
C GLY A 86 18.31 -1.78 -6.59
N GLY A 87 18.85 -0.73 -5.96
CA GLY A 87 18.71 0.66 -6.41
C GLY A 87 17.53 1.42 -5.81
N GLY A 88 16.84 0.84 -4.82
CA GLY A 88 15.85 1.53 -4.01
C GLY A 88 16.50 2.47 -2.98
N ARG A 89 15.70 3.35 -2.40
CA ARG A 89 16.11 4.30 -1.36
C ARG A 89 15.16 4.28 -0.17
N VAL A 90 15.72 4.23 1.03
CA VAL A 90 14.93 4.32 2.27
C VAL A 90 14.38 5.75 2.45
N VAL A 91 13.09 5.85 2.79
CA VAL A 91 12.42 7.10 3.17
C VAL A 91 12.11 7.09 4.67
N VAL A 92 11.66 5.95 5.18
CA VAL A 92 11.42 5.71 6.59
C VAL A 92 12.15 4.43 6.98
N GLU A 93 13.14 4.58 7.86
CA GLU A 93 13.94 3.47 8.38
C GLU A 93 13.06 2.41 9.07
N PRO A 94 13.44 1.12 9.06
CA PRO A 94 12.71 0.08 9.76
C PRO A 94 12.47 0.42 11.24
N PHE A 95 11.22 0.40 11.67
CA PHE A 95 10.89 0.57 13.09
C PHE A 95 9.70 -0.29 13.52
N ALA A 96 9.67 -0.64 14.82
CA ALA A 96 8.61 -1.43 15.41
C ALA A 96 7.38 -0.57 15.69
N LEU A 97 6.22 -1.01 15.21
CA LEU A 97 4.92 -0.39 15.46
C LEU A 97 4.27 -1.01 16.70
N GLY A 98 4.74 -0.66 17.89
CA GLY A 98 4.06 -0.94 19.17
C GLY A 98 3.61 -2.40 19.37
N GLY A 99 4.45 -3.37 19.01
CA GLY A 99 4.17 -4.81 19.13
C GLY A 99 3.25 -5.41 18.07
N ARG A 100 2.73 -4.61 17.13
CA ARG A 100 1.87 -5.08 16.02
C ARG A 100 2.66 -5.66 14.85
N GLY A 101 3.89 -5.17 14.69
CA GLY A 101 4.78 -5.54 13.61
C GLY A 101 5.87 -4.49 13.41
N ARG A 102 6.55 -4.56 12.26
CA ARG A 102 7.59 -3.63 11.82
C ARG A 102 7.24 -3.08 10.45
N ILE A 103 7.49 -1.80 10.25
CA ILE A 103 7.32 -1.14 8.95
C ILE A 103 8.63 -0.50 8.48
N ALA A 104 8.76 -0.38 7.17
CA ALA A 104 9.71 0.52 6.52
C ALA A 104 9.04 1.10 5.26
N THR A 105 9.46 2.28 4.83
CA THR A 105 8.99 2.89 3.57
C THR A 105 10.20 3.21 2.70
N LEU A 106 10.11 2.84 1.43
CA LEU A 106 11.17 3.00 0.45
C LEU A 106 10.60 3.61 -0.83
N VAL A 107 11.50 4.08 -1.68
CA VAL A 107 11.24 4.47 -3.06
C VAL A 107 12.01 3.53 -3.97
N ASP A 108 11.33 2.97 -4.98
CA ASP A 108 11.92 2.09 -5.96
C ASP A 108 12.77 2.84 -7.02
N PRO A 109 13.49 2.15 -7.91
CA PRO A 109 14.33 2.79 -8.93
C PRO A 109 13.58 3.68 -9.92
N VAL A 110 12.26 3.49 -10.06
CA VAL A 110 11.43 4.32 -10.95
C VAL A 110 10.84 5.54 -10.24
N GLY A 111 10.97 5.63 -8.92
CA GLY A 111 10.53 6.76 -8.12
C GLY A 111 9.22 6.53 -7.37
N ALA A 112 8.66 5.33 -7.39
CA ALA A 112 7.41 5.02 -6.69
C ALA A 112 7.68 4.63 -5.23
N ALA A 113 6.92 5.21 -4.31
CA ALA A 113 6.98 4.86 -2.90
C ALA A 113 6.19 3.58 -2.60
N PHE A 114 6.75 2.69 -1.79
CA PHE A 114 6.10 1.50 -1.26
C PHE A 114 6.52 1.25 0.18
N SER A 115 5.70 0.54 0.95
CA SER A 115 6.02 0.17 2.32
C SER A 115 6.10 -1.34 2.49
N LEU A 116 6.95 -1.79 3.40
CA LEU A 116 7.04 -3.17 3.84
C LEU A 116 6.36 -3.31 5.19
N TRP A 117 5.67 -4.42 5.41
CA TRP A 117 5.01 -4.73 6.67
C TRP A 117 5.32 -6.16 7.11
N GLU A 118 6.01 -6.27 8.25
CA GLU A 118 6.25 -7.51 8.98
C GLU A 118 5.31 -7.52 10.18
N GLY A 119 4.12 -8.10 10.02
CA GLY A 119 3.15 -8.18 11.10
C GLY A 119 2.06 -9.18 10.80
N ALA A 120 1.26 -9.45 11.83
CA ALA A 120 0.15 -10.40 11.77
C ALA A 120 -1.13 -9.78 11.16
N GLU A 121 -1.26 -8.45 11.21
CA GLU A 121 -2.41 -7.72 10.69
C GLU A 121 -2.27 -7.48 9.17
N GLY A 122 -3.35 -7.52 8.40
CA GLY A 122 -3.32 -7.33 6.94
C GLY A 122 -4.57 -7.90 6.29
N TRP A 123 -4.64 -7.92 4.96
CA TRP A 123 -5.76 -8.52 4.23
C TRP A 123 -5.62 -10.03 4.22
N GLY A 124 -6.46 -10.79 4.92
CA GLY A 124 -6.60 -12.23 4.63
C GLY A 124 -7.14 -12.44 3.20
N PRO A 125 -7.05 -13.65 2.61
CA PRO A 125 -7.58 -13.89 1.27
C PRO A 125 -9.02 -13.40 1.18
N VAL A 126 -9.24 -12.39 0.34
CA VAL A 126 -10.55 -11.78 0.12
C VAL A 126 -11.15 -12.49 -1.08
N GLU A 127 -12.37 -13.02 -0.92
CA GLU A 127 -13.16 -13.36 -2.10
C GLU A 127 -13.46 -12.06 -2.85
N ALA A 128 -12.96 -11.98 -4.07
CA ALA A 128 -13.05 -10.77 -4.84
C ALA A 128 -14.52 -10.37 -5.06
N GLY A 129 -14.85 -9.10 -4.82
CA GLY A 129 -16.21 -8.59 -4.89
C GLY A 129 -16.21 -7.07 -5.05
N VAL A 130 -17.38 -6.50 -5.36
CA VAL A 130 -17.51 -5.05 -5.56
C VAL A 130 -16.99 -4.28 -4.33
N GLY A 131 -16.21 -3.24 -4.56
CA GLY A 131 -15.56 -2.39 -3.55
C GLY A 131 -14.25 -2.97 -3.01
N VAL A 132 -13.89 -4.21 -3.33
CA VAL A 132 -12.64 -4.82 -2.82
C VAL A 132 -11.46 -4.40 -3.71
N PRO A 133 -10.32 -3.98 -3.11
CA PRO A 133 -9.04 -3.90 -3.83
C PRO A 133 -8.62 -5.29 -4.32
N VAL A 134 -8.52 -5.47 -5.63
CA VAL A 134 -8.21 -6.76 -6.28
C VAL A 134 -6.81 -6.80 -6.89
N GLY A 135 -6.11 -5.67 -6.87
CA GLY A 135 -4.74 -5.57 -7.32
C GLY A 135 -4.23 -4.14 -7.26
N MET A 136 -3.04 -3.95 -7.79
CA MET A 136 -2.33 -2.67 -7.81
C MET A 136 -1.84 -2.39 -9.22
N VAL A 137 -1.77 -1.12 -9.61
CA VAL A 137 -1.10 -0.69 -10.84
C VAL A 137 -0.01 0.31 -10.49
N LEU A 138 1.16 0.12 -11.11
CA LEU A 138 2.21 1.14 -11.15
C LEU A 138 2.38 1.64 -12.58
N GLY A 139 1.92 2.86 -12.84
CA GLY A 139 2.20 3.60 -14.06
C GLY A 139 3.57 4.28 -13.98
N CYS A 140 4.50 3.96 -14.88
CA CYS A 140 5.82 4.62 -14.94
C CYS A 140 6.48 4.50 -16.32
N GLY A 141 7.54 5.27 -16.57
CA GLY A 141 8.28 5.23 -17.83
C GLY A 141 9.13 3.96 -18.04
N ARG A 142 9.36 3.17 -16.98
CA ARG A 142 10.28 2.00 -16.96
C ARG A 142 9.65 0.80 -16.25
N PRO A 143 8.48 0.29 -16.70
CA PRO A 143 7.71 -0.72 -15.96
C PRO A 143 8.43 -2.07 -15.81
N GLU A 144 9.23 -2.47 -16.79
CA GLU A 144 10.01 -3.72 -16.72
C GLU A 144 11.10 -3.65 -15.64
N GLU A 145 11.76 -2.50 -15.48
CA GLU A 145 12.75 -2.27 -14.43
C GLU A 145 12.10 -2.36 -13.05
N ALA A 146 10.96 -1.70 -12.86
CA ALA A 146 10.18 -1.80 -11.63
C ALA A 146 9.78 -3.25 -11.35
N ARG A 147 9.21 -3.96 -12.33
CA ARG A 147 8.77 -5.36 -12.16
C ARG A 147 9.91 -6.28 -11.73
N LEU A 148 11.09 -6.13 -12.33
CA LEU A 148 12.27 -6.92 -11.97
C LEU A 148 12.77 -6.57 -10.57
N PHE A 149 12.79 -5.28 -10.22
CA PHE A 149 13.14 -4.82 -8.88
C PHE A 149 12.28 -5.49 -7.80
N TYR A 150 10.95 -5.43 -7.90
CA TYR A 150 10.08 -6.04 -6.88
C TYR A 150 10.23 -7.56 -6.82
N ARG A 151 10.37 -8.25 -7.98
CA ARG A 151 10.64 -9.69 -8.01
C ARG A 151 11.93 -10.04 -7.28
N ASP A 152 12.99 -9.30 -7.53
CA ASP A 152 14.33 -9.60 -6.99
C ASP A 152 14.42 -9.29 -5.50
N VAL A 153 13.78 -8.19 -5.07
CA VAL A 153 13.68 -7.85 -3.65
C VAL A 153 12.86 -8.89 -2.90
N LEU A 154 11.66 -9.22 -3.37
CA LEU A 154 10.74 -10.12 -2.64
C LEU A 154 11.07 -11.61 -2.83
N GLY A 155 11.94 -11.95 -3.79
CA GLY A 155 12.22 -13.33 -4.21
C GLY A 155 11.07 -14.01 -4.97
N VAL A 156 9.93 -13.34 -5.10
CA VAL A 156 8.72 -13.78 -5.79
C VAL A 156 8.10 -12.62 -6.57
N PRO A 157 7.39 -12.87 -7.67
CA PRO A 157 6.65 -11.80 -8.35
C PRO A 157 5.49 -11.30 -7.48
N LEU A 158 5.24 -9.99 -7.50
CA LEU A 158 3.95 -9.42 -7.07
C LEU A 158 2.87 -9.90 -8.05
N ARG A 159 2.02 -10.86 -7.65
CA ARG A 159 1.05 -11.49 -8.56
C ARG A 159 -0.18 -10.61 -8.78
N CYS A 160 -0.56 -9.84 -7.77
CA CYS A 160 -1.69 -8.92 -7.84
C CYS A 160 -1.26 -7.50 -8.24
N ALA A 161 -0.16 -7.35 -8.98
CA ALA A 161 0.32 -6.07 -9.45
C ALA A 161 0.54 -6.04 -10.97
N GLU A 162 0.14 -4.94 -11.60
CA GLU A 162 0.42 -4.65 -12.99
C GLU A 162 1.38 -3.46 -13.11
N PHE A 163 2.38 -3.60 -13.98
CA PHE A 163 3.33 -2.54 -14.29
C PHE A 163 3.02 -2.00 -15.68
N ARG A 164 2.64 -0.73 -15.78
CA ARG A 164 2.22 -0.10 -17.02
C ARG A 164 3.17 1.00 -17.46
N ARG A 165 3.42 1.06 -18.77
CA ARG A 165 4.15 2.16 -19.38
C ARG A 165 3.27 3.39 -19.42
N GLU A 166 3.59 4.39 -18.61
CA GLU A 166 2.86 5.65 -18.53
C GLU A 166 3.86 6.81 -18.41
N ASP A 167 3.60 7.91 -19.12
CA ASP A 167 4.42 9.13 -19.04
C ASP A 167 3.88 10.00 -17.89
N VAL A 168 4.41 9.75 -16.70
CA VAL A 168 4.03 10.45 -15.47
C VAL A 168 5.27 11.05 -14.82
N ALA A 169 5.14 12.29 -14.35
CA ALA A 169 6.25 12.98 -13.67
C ALA A 169 6.61 12.33 -12.32
N VAL A 170 5.61 11.78 -11.62
CA VAL A 170 5.77 11.13 -10.31
C VAL A 170 5.04 9.78 -10.34
N PRO A 171 5.76 8.66 -10.52
CA PRO A 171 5.18 7.34 -10.44
C PRO A 171 4.59 7.06 -9.06
N ARG A 172 3.41 6.43 -9.04
CA ARG A 172 2.74 6.03 -7.80
C ARG A 172 1.96 4.74 -8.02
N TRP A 173 1.80 4.00 -6.94
CA TRP A 173 0.89 2.86 -6.88
C TRP A 173 -0.56 3.33 -6.78
N GLU A 174 -1.45 2.69 -7.52
CA GLU A 174 -2.90 2.90 -7.46
C GLU A 174 -3.58 1.56 -7.23
N ALA A 175 -4.49 1.46 -6.25
CA ALA A 175 -5.25 0.24 -6.04
C ALA A 175 -6.30 0.08 -7.15
N VAL A 176 -6.47 -1.14 -7.64
CA VAL A 176 -7.56 -1.52 -8.54
C VAL A 176 -8.71 -2.01 -7.68
N VAL A 177 -9.82 -1.29 -7.68
CA VAL A 177 -11.01 -1.61 -6.91
C VAL A 177 -12.07 -2.15 -7.84
N ARG A 178 -12.66 -3.30 -7.51
CA ARG A 178 -13.70 -3.89 -8.34
C ARG A 178 -14.98 -3.06 -8.28
N GLY A 179 -15.44 -2.54 -9.41
CA GLY A 179 -16.71 -1.82 -9.51
C GLY A 179 -17.86 -2.67 -10.05
N VAL A 180 -19.08 -2.15 -9.98
CA VAL A 180 -20.29 -2.80 -10.56
C VAL A 180 -20.23 -2.84 -12.09
N GLY A 181 -19.63 -1.82 -12.72
CA GLY A 181 -19.51 -1.68 -14.17
C GLY A 181 -18.10 -1.94 -14.74
N GLY A 182 -17.19 -2.49 -13.93
CA GLY A 182 -15.79 -2.67 -14.26
C GLY A 182 -14.85 -2.20 -13.15
N ASP A 183 -13.60 -2.62 -13.22
CA ASP A 183 -12.58 -2.26 -12.22
C ASP A 183 -12.14 -0.79 -12.39
N VAL A 184 -11.99 -0.07 -11.28
CA VAL A 184 -11.61 1.35 -11.24
C VAL A 184 -10.29 1.53 -10.48
N ARG A 185 -9.48 2.52 -10.87
CA ARG A 185 -8.28 2.88 -10.09
C ARG A 185 -8.68 3.80 -8.94
N PHE A 186 -8.22 3.49 -7.75
CA PHE A 186 -8.29 4.36 -6.59
C PHE A 186 -7.08 5.32 -6.65
N PRO A 187 -7.31 6.61 -6.93
CA PRO A 187 -6.22 7.56 -7.16
C PRO A 187 -5.45 7.93 -5.89
N GLY A 188 -6.03 7.65 -4.71
CA GLY A 188 -5.44 7.95 -3.42
C GLY A 188 -5.28 9.44 -3.17
N GLY A 189 -6.33 10.07 -2.64
CA GLY A 189 -6.46 11.53 -2.50
C GLY A 189 -7.66 12.01 -3.27
#